data_AF-A0A1Y2QEM8-F1
#
_entry.id   AF-A0A1Y2QEM8-F1
#
_cell.length_a   1.000
_cell.length_b   1.000
_cell.length_c   1.000
_cell.angle_alpha   90.00
_cell.angle_beta   90.00
_cell.angle_gamma   90.00
#
_symmetry.space_group_name_H-M   'P 1'
#
loop_
_entity.id
_entity.type
_entity.pdbx_description
1 polymer ?
#
loop_
_entity_poly.entity_id
_entity_poly.type
_entity_poly.pdbx_seq_one_letter_code
_entity_poly.pdbx_strand_id
1 'polypeptide(L)'
;MSIRSLFPLLALLATAAAPASGWRLEPGETAAHFAARVLGRSEGEVNIVDTAWNGRRTIFADYQRTERQKDYDVTHRELFALVPQPDGNWRRISVTTGEEEGGEAEVAAIGFANADRDTDRELIVILRWPQQHYDYSGALYEVRLFDAPVPGQSRLTYLEAASGKFGGVGCECSARDGDDKHYRFKTIAAVKQELKRLGY
;
A
#
# COMPACT_ATOMS: atom_id res chain seq x y z
N MET A 1 -29.17 -5.60 -67.64
CA MET A 1 -28.42 -5.96 -66.42
C MET A 1 -27.30 -4.95 -66.26
N SER A 2 -27.40 -4.04 -65.30
CA SER A 2 -26.39 -2.99 -65.05
C SER A 2 -26.11 -2.97 -63.55
N ILE A 3 -24.94 -3.47 -63.16
CA ILE A 3 -24.46 -3.47 -61.78
C ILE A 3 -23.51 -2.29 -61.68
N ARG A 4 -23.94 -1.22 -61.00
CA ARG A 4 -23.05 -0.11 -60.63
C ARG A 4 -22.54 -0.37 -59.21
N SER A 5 -21.24 -0.62 -59.13
CA SER A 5 -20.47 -0.85 -57.92
C SER A 5 -20.55 0.34 -56.96
N LEU A 6 -20.97 0.07 -55.72
CA LEU A 6 -20.74 0.97 -54.58
C LEU A 6 -19.31 0.75 -54.06
N PHE A 7 -18.49 1.80 -54.08
CA PHE A 7 -17.26 1.87 -53.29
C PHE A 7 -17.60 2.33 -51.86
N PRO A 8 -17.23 1.58 -50.81
CA PRO A 8 -17.31 2.11 -49.46
C PRO A 8 -16.06 2.95 -49.17
N LEU A 9 -16.30 4.20 -48.76
CA LEU A 9 -15.30 5.12 -48.24
C LEU A 9 -14.87 4.60 -46.86
N LEU A 10 -13.65 4.07 -46.74
CA LEU A 10 -13.10 3.62 -45.46
C LEU A 10 -12.57 4.85 -44.70
N ALA A 11 -13.34 5.36 -43.74
CA ALA A 11 -12.89 6.41 -42.84
C ALA A 11 -11.91 5.82 -41.80
N LEU A 12 -10.62 6.09 -41.97
CA LEU A 12 -9.61 5.85 -40.92
C LEU A 12 -9.85 6.87 -39.79
N LEU A 13 -10.54 6.46 -38.72
CA LEU A 13 -10.51 7.18 -37.45
C LEU A 13 -9.15 6.90 -36.78
N ALA A 14 -8.23 7.85 -36.88
CA ALA A 14 -7.05 7.88 -36.02
C ALA A 14 -7.51 8.27 -34.61
N THR A 15 -7.67 7.28 -33.73
CA THR A 15 -7.83 7.50 -32.30
C THR A 15 -6.48 7.95 -31.73
N ALA A 16 -6.29 9.26 -31.59
CA ALA A 16 -5.22 9.79 -30.76
C ALA A 16 -5.50 9.38 -29.31
N ALA A 17 -4.88 8.28 -28.86
CA ALA A 17 -4.83 7.95 -27.45
C ALA A 17 -4.08 9.08 -26.73
N ALA A 18 -4.79 9.85 -25.91
CA ALA A 18 -4.13 10.79 -25.02
C ALA A 18 -3.06 10.03 -24.20
N PRO A 19 -1.83 10.54 -24.06
CA PRO A 19 -0.85 9.90 -23.22
C PRO A 19 -1.42 9.80 -21.81
N ALA A 20 -1.50 8.59 -21.28
CA ALA A 20 -1.77 8.40 -19.86
C ALA A 20 -0.72 9.22 -19.09
N SER A 21 -1.16 10.17 -18.27
CA SER A 21 -0.31 11.03 -17.46
C SER A 21 0.46 10.19 -16.43
N GLY A 22 1.62 9.69 -16.84
CA GLY A 22 2.56 8.98 -15.99
C GLY A 22 3.53 9.94 -15.32
N TRP A 23 4.03 9.57 -14.13
CA TRP A 23 5.08 10.33 -13.45
C TRP A 23 6.45 9.85 -13.93
N ARG A 24 7.43 10.76 -14.05
CA ARG A 24 8.82 10.37 -14.34
C ARG A 24 9.72 10.76 -13.18
N LEU A 25 10.66 9.88 -12.85
CA LEU A 25 11.73 10.17 -11.91
C LEU A 25 12.79 10.97 -12.66
N GLU A 26 13.06 12.20 -12.21
CA GLU A 26 14.00 13.07 -12.89
C GLU A 26 15.46 12.68 -12.58
N PRO A 27 16.42 12.93 -13.48
CA PRO A 27 17.84 12.66 -13.21
C PRO A 27 18.31 13.39 -11.94
N GLY A 28 18.84 12.63 -10.98
CA GLY A 28 19.33 13.17 -9.70
C GLY A 28 18.25 13.43 -8.65
N GLU A 29 16.97 13.17 -8.96
CA GLU A 29 15.87 13.28 -7.99
C GLU A 29 15.95 12.17 -6.94
N THR A 30 15.81 12.53 -5.66
CA THR A 30 15.73 11.55 -4.56
C THR A 30 14.38 10.84 -4.59
N ALA A 31 14.31 9.61 -4.06
CA ALA A 31 13.05 8.88 -3.97
C ALA A 31 12.01 9.61 -3.11
N ALA A 32 12.46 10.33 -2.06
CA ALA A 32 11.59 11.09 -1.17
C ALA A 32 10.96 12.30 -1.89
N HIS A 33 11.78 13.10 -2.57
CA HIS A 33 11.31 14.23 -3.36
C HIS A 33 10.35 13.78 -4.48
N PHE A 34 10.69 12.70 -5.18
CA PHE A 34 9.83 12.09 -6.18
C PHE A 34 8.48 11.67 -5.61
N ALA A 35 8.48 10.93 -4.49
CA ALA A 35 7.25 10.47 -3.86
C ALA A 35 6.37 11.64 -3.40
N ALA A 36 6.96 12.65 -2.77
CA ALA A 36 6.28 13.87 -2.35
C ALA A 36 5.59 14.57 -3.52
N ARG A 37 6.30 14.74 -4.64
CA ARG A 37 5.75 15.33 -5.87
C ARG A 37 4.60 14.52 -6.46
N VAL A 38 4.74 13.20 -6.54
CA VAL A 38 3.68 12.29 -7.06
C VAL A 38 2.43 12.31 -6.17
N LEU A 39 2.62 12.47 -4.86
CA LEU A 39 1.53 12.49 -3.88
C LEU A 39 0.96 13.90 -3.63
N GLY A 40 1.56 14.94 -4.21
CA GLY A 40 1.14 16.33 -4.00
C GLY A 40 1.37 16.79 -2.56
N ARG A 41 2.47 16.34 -1.94
CA ARG A 41 2.87 16.63 -0.56
C ARG A 41 4.24 17.29 -0.52
N SER A 42 4.57 17.88 0.63
CA SER A 42 5.95 18.28 0.91
C SER A 42 6.78 17.07 1.33
N GLU A 43 8.10 17.12 1.12
CA GLU A 43 9.00 15.98 1.40
C GLU A 43 8.99 15.58 2.89
N GLY A 44 8.84 16.54 3.81
CA GLY A 44 8.78 16.27 5.25
C GLY A 44 7.48 15.61 5.72
N GLU A 45 6.44 15.55 4.89
CA GLU A 45 5.16 14.91 5.21
C GLU A 45 5.08 13.44 4.75
N VAL A 46 6.06 13.00 3.95
CA VAL A 46 6.05 11.68 3.31
C VAL A 46 7.13 10.80 3.90
N ASN A 47 6.73 9.67 4.46
CA ASN A 47 7.66 8.59 4.80
C ASN A 47 7.82 7.68 3.59
N ILE A 48 9.03 7.18 3.36
CA ILE A 48 9.30 6.27 2.24
C ILE A 48 10.06 5.02 2.64
N VAL A 49 9.79 3.94 1.91
CA VAL A 49 10.62 2.73 1.83
C VAL A 49 10.92 2.47 0.36
N ASP A 50 12.15 2.76 -0.08
CA ASP A 50 12.64 2.47 -1.44
C ASP A 50 13.36 1.11 -1.44
N THR A 51 12.79 0.12 -2.12
CA THR A 51 13.27 -1.26 -2.09
C THR A 51 12.93 -2.00 -3.39
N ALA A 52 13.52 -3.18 -3.58
CA ALA A 52 13.09 -4.09 -4.63
C ALA A 52 11.95 -5.00 -4.15
N TRP A 53 10.88 -5.11 -4.94
CA TRP A 53 9.78 -6.05 -4.79
C TRP A 53 9.67 -6.90 -6.06
N ASN A 54 9.81 -8.23 -5.92
CA ASN A 54 9.87 -9.18 -7.04
C ASN A 54 10.85 -8.74 -8.15
N GLY A 55 12.03 -8.26 -7.75
CA GLY A 55 13.09 -7.81 -8.66
C GLY A 55 12.87 -6.43 -9.30
N ARG A 56 11.74 -5.77 -9.03
CA ARG A 56 11.43 -4.42 -9.51
C ARG A 56 11.61 -3.40 -8.40
N ARG A 57 12.31 -2.29 -8.66
CA ARG A 57 12.35 -1.16 -7.71
C ARG A 57 10.95 -0.65 -7.46
N THR A 58 10.58 -0.41 -6.22
CA THR A 58 9.28 0.13 -5.80
C THR A 58 9.50 1.06 -4.63
N ILE A 59 8.89 2.24 -4.70
CA ILE A 59 8.91 3.21 -3.60
C ILE A 59 7.56 3.11 -2.92
N PHE A 60 7.54 2.58 -1.71
CA PHE A 60 6.37 2.67 -0.85
C PHE A 60 6.41 4.01 -0.14
N ALA A 61 5.30 4.72 -0.14
CA ALA A 61 5.22 6.06 0.39
C ALA A 61 3.91 6.26 1.14
N ASP A 62 3.99 6.77 2.37
CA ASP A 62 2.82 7.10 3.19
C ASP A 62 2.84 8.54 3.70
N TYR A 63 1.66 9.07 3.95
CA TYR A 63 1.46 10.37 4.60
C TYR A 63 0.15 10.39 5.40
N GLN A 64 0.00 11.37 6.29
CA GLN A 64 -1.24 11.58 7.05
C GLN A 64 -2.22 12.45 6.28
N ARG A 65 -3.48 12.01 6.23
CA ARG A 65 -4.61 12.79 5.71
C ARG A 65 -5.63 12.99 6.83
N THR A 66 -5.74 14.23 7.30
CA THR A 66 -6.80 14.62 8.22
C THR A 66 -8.03 15.10 7.45
N GLU A 67 -9.20 14.59 7.80
CA GLU A 67 -10.49 15.03 7.27
C GLU A 67 -11.40 15.48 8.41
N ARG A 68 -12.09 16.61 8.22
CA ARG A 68 -13.09 17.10 9.17
C ARG A 68 -14.39 16.31 8.98
N GLN A 69 -14.80 15.57 9.99
CA GLN A 69 -16.10 14.91 10.03
C GLN A 69 -16.99 15.61 11.06
N LYS A 70 -18.07 16.28 10.63
CA LYS A 70 -19.02 17.02 11.47
C LYS A 70 -18.35 17.80 12.62
N ASP A 71 -18.16 17.15 13.77
CA ASP A 71 -17.68 17.72 15.02
C ASP A 71 -16.26 17.32 15.44
N TYR A 72 -15.58 16.42 14.71
CA TYR A 72 -14.22 15.96 15.02
C TYR A 72 -13.35 15.80 13.76
N ASP A 73 -12.04 15.77 13.97
CA ASP A 73 -11.07 15.50 12.92
C ASP A 73 -10.72 14.02 12.96
N VAL A 74 -10.65 13.37 11.80
CA VAL A 74 -10.22 11.98 11.67
C VAL A 74 -8.93 11.95 10.87
N THR A 75 -7.90 11.33 11.41
CA THR A 75 -6.59 11.23 10.76
C THR A 75 -6.37 9.83 10.22
N HIS A 76 -6.22 9.74 8.90
CA HIS A 76 -5.91 8.51 8.19
C HIS A 76 -4.44 8.46 7.78
N ARG A 77 -3.86 7.27 7.74
CA ARG A 77 -2.53 7.02 7.14
C ARG A 77 -2.70 6.40 5.77
N GLU A 78 -2.43 7.14 4.70
CA GLU A 78 -2.57 6.61 3.33
C GLU A 78 -1.24 6.03 2.86
N LEU A 79 -1.21 4.76 2.43
CA LEU A 79 -0.01 4.10 1.89
C LEU A 79 -0.17 3.83 0.38
N PHE A 80 0.86 4.16 -0.39
CA PHE A 80 0.91 3.95 -1.84
C PHE A 80 2.18 3.20 -2.24
N ALA A 81 2.11 2.48 -3.35
CA ALA A 81 3.25 1.91 -4.05
C ALA A 81 3.46 2.69 -5.35
N LEU A 82 4.66 3.23 -5.55
CA LEU A 82 5.10 3.83 -6.79
C LEU A 82 5.92 2.81 -7.55
N VAL A 83 5.43 2.38 -8.72
CA VAL A 83 5.98 1.25 -9.47
C VAL A 83 6.37 1.69 -10.88
N PRO A 84 7.62 1.46 -11.32
CA PRO A 84 8.05 1.79 -12.67
C PRO A 84 7.33 0.90 -13.69
N GLN A 85 7.06 1.48 -14.85
CA GLN A 85 6.41 0.87 -15.99
C GLN A 85 7.43 0.72 -17.14
N PRO A 86 7.19 -0.19 -18.10
CA PRO A 86 8.11 -0.41 -19.23
C PRO A 86 8.37 0.82 -20.11
N ASP A 87 7.46 1.80 -20.11
CA ASP A 87 7.57 3.05 -20.87
C ASP A 87 8.41 4.13 -20.16
N GLY A 88 9.03 3.79 -19.02
CA GLY A 88 9.82 4.69 -18.18
C GLY A 88 8.99 5.57 -17.25
N ASN A 89 7.67 5.53 -17.34
CA ASN A 89 6.80 6.21 -16.38
C ASN A 89 6.65 5.39 -15.10
N TRP A 90 6.13 6.03 -14.06
CA TRP A 90 5.79 5.44 -12.79
C TRP A 90 4.29 5.52 -12.58
N ARG A 91 3.74 4.45 -12.02
CA ARG A 91 2.34 4.36 -11.62
C ARG A 91 2.25 4.47 -10.11
N ARG A 92 1.30 5.28 -9.64
CA ARG A 92 0.86 5.30 -8.25
C ARG A 92 -0.27 4.28 -8.06
N ILE A 93 -0.10 3.36 -7.12
CA ILE A 93 -1.08 2.34 -6.76
C ILE A 93 -1.40 2.49 -5.28
N SER A 94 -2.68 2.63 -4.93
CA SER A 94 -3.09 2.63 -3.53
C SER A 94 -2.85 1.26 -2.91
N VAL A 95 -2.21 1.21 -1.75
CA VAL A 95 -1.99 -0.05 -1.01
C VAL A 95 -3.09 -0.22 0.00
N THR A 96 -3.14 0.67 0.99
CA THR A 96 -4.08 0.60 2.10
C THR A 96 -4.22 1.96 2.77
N THR A 97 -5.24 2.08 3.60
CA THR A 97 -5.45 3.22 4.48
C THR A 97 -5.39 2.68 5.90
N GLY A 98 -4.50 3.18 6.75
CA GLY A 98 -4.57 2.94 8.19
C GLY A 98 -5.63 3.85 8.76
N GLU A 99 -6.80 3.27 9.02
CA GLU A 99 -7.90 3.95 9.70
C GLU A 99 -7.51 4.28 11.15
N GLU A 100 -8.12 5.30 11.75
CA GLU A 100 -7.91 5.60 13.16
C GLU A 100 -8.47 4.47 14.03
N GLU A 101 -7.66 3.97 14.98
CA GLU A 101 -8.11 3.00 15.97
C GLU A 101 -7.60 3.32 17.38
N GLY A 102 -8.35 4.17 18.09
CA GLY A 102 -7.96 4.69 19.41
C GLY A 102 -6.72 5.60 19.39
N GLY A 103 -6.15 5.84 18.22
CA GLY A 103 -4.95 6.63 17.98
C GLY A 103 -4.63 6.70 16.49
N GLU A 104 -3.61 7.48 16.13
CA GLU A 104 -3.19 7.64 14.74
C GLU A 104 -2.42 6.41 14.23
N ALA A 105 -2.72 6.01 13.00
CA ALA A 105 -2.05 4.89 12.35
C ALA A 105 -0.63 5.23 11.89
N GLU A 106 0.29 4.30 12.11
CA GLU A 106 1.66 4.30 11.60
C GLU A 106 1.90 3.08 10.71
N VAL A 107 2.68 3.25 9.64
CA VAL A 107 3.27 2.11 8.91
C VAL A 107 4.53 1.69 9.66
N ALA A 108 4.40 0.71 10.57
CA ALA A 108 5.50 0.28 11.42
C ALA A 108 6.56 -0.52 10.66
N ALA A 109 6.15 -1.34 9.68
CA ALA A 109 7.08 -2.07 8.84
C ALA A 109 6.47 -2.48 7.50
N ILE A 110 7.35 -2.57 6.49
CA ILE A 110 7.06 -3.16 5.19
C ILE A 110 8.03 -4.33 4.96
N GLY A 111 7.51 -5.42 4.37
CA GLY A 111 8.33 -6.57 3.99
C GLY A 111 7.69 -7.39 2.89
N PHE A 112 8.38 -8.47 2.48
CA PHE A 112 7.93 -9.33 1.38
C PHE A 112 8.11 -10.81 1.73
N ALA A 113 7.10 -11.62 1.50
CA ALA A 113 7.11 -13.07 1.69
C ALA A 113 6.06 -13.74 0.81
N ASN A 114 6.23 -15.02 0.50
CA ASN A 114 5.17 -15.78 -0.14
C ASN A 114 3.99 -15.99 0.85
N ALA A 115 2.76 -15.77 0.40
CA ALA A 115 1.54 -15.87 1.22
C ALA A 115 0.34 -16.54 0.50
N ASP A 116 0.52 -17.01 -0.74
CA ASP A 116 -0.51 -17.70 -1.53
C ASP A 116 0.00 -18.92 -2.33
N ARG A 117 1.30 -19.25 -2.23
CA ARG A 117 2.02 -20.34 -2.90
C ARG A 117 2.34 -20.14 -4.37
N ASP A 118 2.31 -18.91 -4.87
CA ASP A 118 2.82 -18.62 -6.21
C ASP A 118 4.35 -18.39 -6.22
N THR A 119 4.91 -17.89 -7.33
CA THR A 119 6.35 -17.58 -7.42
C THR A 119 6.70 -16.19 -6.90
N ASP A 120 5.71 -15.32 -6.81
CA ASP A 120 5.88 -13.96 -6.40
C ASP A 120 5.90 -13.90 -4.86
N ARG A 121 6.36 -12.77 -4.36
CA ARG A 121 6.23 -12.44 -2.95
C ARG A 121 5.18 -11.37 -2.82
N GLU A 122 4.38 -11.48 -1.78
CA GLU A 122 3.34 -10.57 -1.41
C GLU A 122 3.92 -9.50 -0.50
N LEU A 123 3.31 -8.33 -0.56
CA LEU A 123 3.62 -7.22 0.32
C LEU A 123 3.03 -7.51 1.71
N ILE A 124 3.88 -7.39 2.73
CA ILE A 124 3.49 -7.36 4.14
C ILE A 124 3.53 -5.90 4.58
N VAL A 125 2.41 -5.41 5.11
CA VAL A 125 2.32 -4.13 5.81
C VAL A 125 1.96 -4.41 7.26
N ILE A 126 2.76 -3.91 8.19
CA ILE A 126 2.43 -3.90 9.62
C ILE A 126 2.00 -2.49 9.98
N LEU A 127 0.75 -2.35 10.38
CA LEU A 127 0.22 -1.11 10.96
C LEU A 127 0.38 -1.14 12.47
N ARG A 128 0.56 0.04 13.06
CA ARG A 128 0.67 0.27 14.49
C ARG A 128 -0.16 1.48 14.89
N TRP A 129 -0.88 1.38 16.00
CA TRP A 129 -1.60 2.49 16.62
C TRP A 129 -1.13 2.64 18.06
N PRO A 130 -0.24 3.59 18.38
CA PRO A 130 0.13 3.89 19.76
C PRO A 130 -1.12 4.17 20.60
N GLN A 131 -1.22 3.53 21.76
CA GLN A 131 -2.32 3.71 22.71
C GLN A 131 -1.81 4.39 23.97
N GLN A 132 -2.45 5.48 24.35
CA GLN A 132 -2.17 6.17 25.60
C GLN A 132 -3.48 6.55 26.29
N HIS A 133 -3.90 5.74 27.25
CA HIS A 133 -5.08 5.97 28.07
C HIS A 133 -4.73 5.90 29.55
N TYR A 134 -5.60 6.42 30.42
CA TYR A 134 -5.39 6.41 31.88
C TYR A 134 -5.27 4.97 32.46
N ASP A 135 -6.00 4.04 31.86
CA ASP A 135 -6.12 2.64 32.33
C ASP A 135 -5.26 1.65 31.53
N TYR A 136 -4.74 2.02 30.35
CA TYR A 136 -3.90 1.15 29.54
C TYR A 136 -2.97 1.96 28.62
N SER A 137 -1.82 1.37 28.32
CA SER A 137 -0.84 1.93 27.38
C SER A 137 -0.25 0.84 26.50
N GLY A 138 0.34 1.21 25.36
CA GLY A 138 1.02 0.28 24.46
C GLY A 138 0.75 0.62 23.00
N ALA A 139 0.43 -0.39 22.19
CA ALA A 139 -0.02 -0.18 20.83
C ALA A 139 -0.89 -1.33 20.32
N LEU A 140 -1.84 -0.99 19.44
CA LEU A 140 -2.49 -1.96 18.59
C LEU A 140 -1.63 -2.22 17.35
N TYR A 141 -1.74 -3.41 16.78
CA TYR A 141 -1.04 -3.83 15.56
C TYR A 141 -1.96 -4.61 14.64
N GLU A 142 -1.74 -4.49 13.33
CA GLU A 142 -2.42 -5.29 12.33
C GLU A 142 -1.44 -5.66 11.22
N VAL A 143 -1.55 -6.90 10.72
CA VAL A 143 -0.79 -7.38 9.56
C VAL A 143 -1.73 -7.45 8.36
N ARG A 144 -1.42 -6.69 7.31
CA ARG A 144 -2.13 -6.71 6.04
C ARG A 144 -1.23 -7.25 4.93
N LEU A 145 -1.72 -8.21 4.18
CA LEU A 145 -1.03 -8.85 3.06
C LEU A 145 -1.67 -8.44 1.74
N PHE A 146 -0.84 -8.15 0.74
CA PHE A 146 -1.30 -7.73 -0.58
C PHE A 146 -0.56 -8.45 -1.69
N ASP A 147 -1.32 -8.79 -2.73
CA ASP A 147 -0.79 -9.38 -3.95
C ASP A 147 0.10 -8.40 -4.73
N ALA A 148 0.97 -8.95 -5.59
CA ALA A 148 1.79 -8.18 -6.51
C ALA A 148 0.92 -7.39 -7.52
N PRO A 149 1.36 -6.20 -7.97
CA PRO A 149 0.57 -5.35 -8.84
C PRO A 149 0.46 -5.95 -10.24
N VAL A 150 -0.77 -6.09 -10.74
CA VAL A 150 -1.02 -6.44 -12.15
C VAL A 150 -1.11 -5.19 -13.05
N PRO A 151 -0.88 -5.30 -14.36
CA PRO A 151 -0.98 -4.16 -15.28
C PRO A 151 -2.34 -3.45 -15.20
N GLY A 152 -2.32 -2.11 -15.13
CA GLY A 152 -3.52 -1.27 -15.09
C GLY A 152 -4.16 -1.11 -13.70
N GLN A 153 -3.68 -1.82 -12.69
CA GLN A 153 -4.22 -1.76 -11.34
C GLN A 153 -3.96 -0.40 -10.65
N SER A 154 -5.00 0.17 -10.04
CA SER A 154 -4.93 1.43 -9.28
C SER A 154 -4.93 1.23 -7.76
N ARG A 155 -5.32 0.03 -7.29
CA ARG A 155 -5.29 -0.38 -5.88
C ARG A 155 -4.84 -1.84 -5.77
N LEU A 156 -3.90 -2.15 -4.89
CA LEU A 156 -3.44 -3.51 -4.66
C LEU A 156 -4.57 -4.43 -4.15
N THR A 157 -4.47 -5.71 -4.49
CA THR A 157 -5.42 -6.72 -4.04
C THR A 157 -5.10 -7.11 -2.61
N TYR A 158 -6.01 -6.82 -1.68
CA TYR A 158 -5.90 -7.25 -0.29
C TYR A 158 -6.20 -8.75 -0.17
N LEU A 159 -5.29 -9.50 0.46
CA LEU A 159 -5.42 -10.93 0.66
C LEU A 159 -6.09 -11.20 2.01
N GLU A 160 -7.42 -11.09 2.04
CA GLU A 160 -8.23 -11.20 3.26
C GLU A 160 -7.99 -12.52 4.00
N ALA A 161 -8.02 -13.65 3.29
CA ALA A 161 -7.86 -14.97 3.89
C ALA A 161 -6.48 -15.19 4.53
N ALA A 162 -5.42 -14.63 3.92
CA ALA A 162 -4.05 -14.73 4.43
C ALA A 162 -3.82 -13.73 5.58
N SER A 163 -4.29 -12.49 5.44
CA SER A 163 -4.21 -11.44 6.48
C SER A 163 -4.98 -11.83 7.74
N GLY A 164 -6.15 -12.48 7.59
CA GLY A 164 -6.95 -13.00 8.69
C GLY A 164 -6.24 -14.04 9.55
N LYS A 165 -5.16 -14.69 9.07
CA LYS A 165 -4.35 -15.63 9.86
C LYS A 165 -3.58 -14.95 11.00
N PHE A 166 -3.48 -13.63 10.98
CA PHE A 166 -2.82 -12.83 12.02
C PHE A 166 -3.79 -12.26 13.06
N GLY A 167 -5.07 -12.65 12.99
CA GLY A 167 -6.06 -12.35 14.05
C GLY A 167 -6.65 -10.94 14.00
N GLY A 168 -6.49 -10.21 12.90
CA GLY A 168 -6.94 -8.81 12.78
C GLY A 168 -6.11 -7.87 13.66
N VAL A 169 -6.78 -6.89 14.26
CA VAL A 169 -6.15 -5.92 15.17
C VAL A 169 -5.86 -6.57 16.52
N GLY A 170 -4.58 -6.65 16.89
CA GLY A 170 -4.12 -7.22 18.15
C GLY A 170 -3.45 -6.20 19.07
N CYS A 171 -3.61 -6.39 20.39
CA CYS A 171 -3.06 -5.50 21.42
C CYS A 171 -1.69 -5.99 21.89
N GLU A 172 -0.68 -5.12 21.86
CA GLU A 172 0.49 -5.18 22.73
C GLU A 172 0.35 -4.07 23.76
N CYS A 173 -0.29 -4.38 24.88
CA CYS A 173 -0.80 -3.38 25.81
C CYS A 173 -0.63 -3.84 27.25
N SER A 174 -0.32 -2.90 28.13
CA SER A 174 -0.29 -3.12 29.57
C SER A 174 -1.42 -2.34 30.22
N ALA A 175 -2.26 -3.04 30.98
CA ALA A 175 -3.30 -2.43 31.79
C ALA A 175 -2.74 -2.01 33.16
N ARG A 176 -3.36 -0.98 33.76
CA ARG A 176 -2.93 -0.41 35.04
C ARG A 176 -3.03 -1.39 36.21
N ASP A 177 -3.96 -2.33 36.16
CA ASP A 177 -4.16 -3.38 37.16
C ASP A 177 -3.17 -4.55 37.03
N GLY A 178 -2.30 -4.50 36.02
CA GLY A 178 -1.24 -5.49 35.79
C GLY A 178 -1.57 -6.53 34.71
N ASP A 179 -2.74 -6.46 34.08
CA ASP A 179 -3.09 -7.36 32.99
C ASP A 179 -2.39 -6.94 31.68
N ASP A 180 -1.40 -7.74 31.26
CA ASP A 180 -0.68 -7.55 30.01
C ASP A 180 -1.28 -8.38 28.87
N LYS A 181 -1.43 -7.76 27.70
CA LYS A 181 -1.76 -8.42 26.44
C LYS A 181 -0.56 -8.33 25.52
N HIS A 182 -0.18 -9.47 24.93
CA HIS A 182 0.92 -9.53 23.99
C HIS A 182 0.45 -9.92 22.60
N TYR A 183 0.86 -9.12 21.61
CA TYR A 183 0.64 -9.43 20.20
C TYR A 183 1.94 -9.95 19.58
N ARG A 184 1.85 -11.10 18.92
CA ARG A 184 3.03 -11.82 18.42
C ARG A 184 3.60 -11.21 17.13
N PHE A 185 2.77 -10.66 16.25
CA PHE A 185 3.12 -10.37 14.86
C PHE A 185 3.52 -8.91 14.62
N LYS A 186 4.40 -8.38 15.48
CA LYS A 186 4.86 -6.98 15.44
C LYS A 186 6.03 -6.72 14.49
N THR A 187 6.61 -7.77 13.92
CA THR A 187 7.81 -7.68 13.07
C THR A 187 7.66 -8.51 11.81
N ILE A 188 8.32 -8.09 10.74
CA ILE A 188 8.35 -8.83 9.47
C ILE A 188 8.90 -10.25 9.65
N ALA A 189 9.88 -10.44 10.54
CA ALA A 189 10.44 -11.76 10.83
C ALA A 189 9.40 -12.70 11.47
N ALA A 190 8.62 -12.19 12.43
CA ALA A 190 7.55 -12.97 13.08
C ALA A 190 6.44 -13.34 12.07
N VAL A 191 6.04 -12.39 11.20
CA VAL A 191 5.07 -12.65 10.13
C VAL A 191 5.58 -13.73 9.17
N LYS A 192 6.83 -13.60 8.69
CA LYS A 192 7.47 -14.59 7.81
C LYS A 192 7.55 -15.99 8.42
N GLN A 193 7.88 -16.07 9.70
CA GLN A 193 7.94 -17.34 10.41
C GLN A 193 6.57 -18.00 10.48
N GLU A 194 5.52 -17.21 10.70
CA GLU A 194 4.15 -17.71 10.75
C GLU A 194 3.64 -18.17 9.38
N LEU A 195 3.92 -17.42 8.31
CA LEU A 195 3.58 -17.83 6.94
C LEU A 195 4.19 -19.20 6.60
N LYS A 196 5.48 -19.38 6.92
CA LYS A 196 6.16 -20.69 6.76
C LYS A 196 5.48 -21.79 7.58
N ARG A 197 5.07 -21.50 8.82
CA ARG A 197 4.37 -22.47 9.69
C ARG A 197 3.01 -22.87 9.11
N LEU A 198 2.34 -21.96 8.40
CA LEU A 198 1.06 -22.20 7.71
C LEU A 198 1.23 -22.92 6.36
N GLY A 199 2.48 -23.16 5.93
CA GLY A 199 2.79 -23.90 4.71
C GLY A 199 2.71 -23.06 3.43
N TYR A 200 3.09 -21.78 3.53
CA TYR A 200 3.45 -20.93 2.39
C TYR A 200 4.96 -20.98 2.14
#